data_AF-A0A0N0XNT9-F1
#
_entry.id   AF-A0A0N0XNT9-F1
#
_cell.length_a   1.000
_cell.length_b   1.000
_cell.length_c   1.000
_cell.angle_alpha   90.00
_cell.angle_beta   90.00
_cell.angle_gamma   90.00
#
_symmetry.space_group_name_H-M   'P 1'
#
loop_
_entity.id
_entity.type
_entity.pdbx_description
1 polymer ?
#
loop_
_entity_poly.entity_id
_entity_poly.type
_entity_poly.pdbx_seq_one_letter_code
_entity_poly.pdbx_strand_id
1 'polypeptide(L)'
;MSINLKRWLTAALGGIVMAGALVGCNSGDDSASATPTINSIKHVFVLTLENENYSTTFGANTVAKYLAQDLASQGALLQKYYGTGHVSLDNYIAMISGQSGNPVTNMDCQSFSEFAQTGTDADGQAIGSGCVYPASIKTLPDQLTAAGLTWKGYMEDMGNDPARESASCGHPVIGAVDYTQSPEASSVAVAKGDQYATRHNPFMYFHSIIDNNADCGKHVVELNTLKADLASADTTANFNFITPNLCHDGHDAPCVTGEAGGLTSADAFLKTWVPIITNSPAFKKDGLLIINFDEGSYAATTVASGVMKLTYAGETCCNQKKGPNLGDYPQTSALGTYNGLQIQVSYNSFGGDNTGAVLISPFIKAGTVSTTAYNHYSLLRSIEDIFKLGHLGYAAQDGLTPFGADIFTNLK
;
A
#
# COMPACT_ATOMS: atom_id res chain seq x y z
N MET A 1 -82.23 7.79 -5.66
CA MET A 1 -82.81 6.77 -6.55
C MET A 1 -82.30 5.41 -6.09
N SER A 2 -83.23 4.49 -5.81
CA SER A 2 -83.15 3.09 -5.34
C SER A 2 -81.80 2.35 -5.47
N ILE A 3 -81.25 1.73 -4.42
CA ILE A 3 -81.65 0.47 -3.70
C ILE A 3 -81.14 -0.82 -4.39
N ASN A 4 -80.42 -1.64 -3.59
CA ASN A 4 -80.36 -3.13 -3.47
C ASN A 4 -78.97 -3.76 -3.69
N LEU A 5 -78.28 -4.41 -2.74
CA LEU A 5 -78.59 -5.36 -1.64
C LEU A 5 -78.61 -6.84 -2.07
N LYS A 6 -77.71 -7.67 -1.51
CA LYS A 6 -77.95 -8.99 -0.86
C LYS A 6 -76.59 -9.66 -0.49
N ARG A 7 -76.18 -9.85 0.78
CA ARG A 7 -76.64 -10.71 1.92
C ARG A 7 -76.51 -12.21 1.68
N TRP A 8 -75.78 -12.93 2.57
CA TRP A 8 -76.07 -14.19 3.30
C TRP A 8 -74.92 -14.35 4.35
N LEU A 9 -75.02 -14.87 5.58
CA LEU A 9 -76.07 -15.09 6.60
C LEU A 9 -75.30 -15.39 7.92
N THR A 10 -75.84 -14.98 9.07
CA THR A 10 -75.32 -15.23 10.43
C THR A 10 -75.80 -16.56 11.02
N ALA A 11 -75.00 -17.20 11.88
CA ALA A 11 -75.48 -18.00 13.00
C ALA A 11 -74.43 -18.03 14.13
N ALA A 12 -74.88 -17.76 15.35
CA ALA A 12 -74.12 -17.74 16.60
C ALA A 12 -74.35 -19.03 17.40
N LEU A 13 -73.43 -19.41 18.29
CA LEU A 13 -73.69 -19.95 19.64
C LEU A 13 -72.41 -20.37 20.38
N GLY A 14 -72.37 -20.08 21.69
CA GLY A 14 -71.78 -20.95 22.71
C GLY A 14 -70.36 -20.62 23.15
N GLY A 15 -70.22 -19.92 24.28
CA GLY A 15 -68.95 -19.71 24.96
C GLY A 15 -68.47 -20.93 25.75
N ILE A 16 -67.17 -20.94 26.06
CA ILE A 16 -66.54 -21.54 27.26
C ILE A 16 -65.33 -20.66 27.59
N VAL A 17 -65.27 -20.21 28.84
CA VAL A 17 -64.09 -19.61 29.47
C VAL A 17 -63.14 -20.74 29.84
N MET A 18 -61.90 -20.71 29.36
CA MET A 18 -60.78 -21.38 30.03
C MET A 18 -59.54 -20.49 30.00
N ALA A 19 -59.07 -20.15 31.20
CA ALA A 19 -57.79 -19.54 31.45
C ALA A 19 -56.68 -20.54 31.09
N GLY A 20 -55.81 -20.16 30.15
CA GLY A 20 -54.62 -20.90 29.75
C GLY A 20 -53.44 -19.95 29.67
N ALA A 21 -52.35 -20.31 30.34
CA ALA A 21 -51.21 -19.47 30.64
C ALA A 21 -50.59 -18.75 29.43
N LEU A 22 -50.22 -17.49 29.64
CA LEU A 22 -49.26 -16.74 28.83
C LEU A 22 -47.93 -17.50 28.81
N VAL A 23 -47.70 -18.30 27.78
CA VAL A 23 -46.35 -18.72 27.40
C VAL A 23 -45.76 -17.57 26.60
N GLY A 24 -44.99 -16.73 27.27
CA GLY A 24 -44.12 -15.79 26.59
C GLY A 24 -43.10 -16.58 25.76
N CYS A 25 -43.29 -16.59 24.45
CA CYS A 25 -42.19 -16.90 23.53
C CYS A 25 -41.19 -15.74 23.64
N ASN A 26 -40.27 -15.86 24.58
CA ASN A 26 -39.04 -15.08 24.59
C ASN A 26 -38.18 -15.64 23.45
N SER A 27 -38.45 -15.16 22.23
CA SER A 27 -37.50 -15.26 21.13
C SER A 27 -36.32 -14.36 21.49
N GLY A 28 -35.41 -14.89 22.31
CA GLY A 28 -34.08 -14.33 22.43
C GLY A 28 -33.43 -14.43 21.06
N ASP A 29 -33.35 -13.32 20.36
CA ASP A 29 -32.33 -13.12 19.34
C ASP A 29 -30.97 -13.15 20.05
N ASP A 30 -30.48 -14.37 20.33
CA ASP A 30 -29.08 -14.60 20.62
C ASP A 30 -28.30 -14.43 19.31
N SER A 31 -28.21 -13.20 18.83
CA SER A 31 -27.08 -12.75 18.02
C SER A 31 -25.84 -12.77 18.92
N ALA A 32 -25.33 -13.97 19.16
CA ALA A 32 -23.98 -14.16 19.68
C ALA A 32 -23.05 -13.43 18.71
N SER A 33 -22.55 -12.26 19.11
CA SER A 33 -21.59 -11.49 18.34
C SER A 33 -20.40 -12.41 18.04
N ALA A 34 -20.22 -12.77 16.78
CA ALA A 34 -19.11 -13.63 16.38
C ALA A 34 -17.79 -12.98 16.81
N THR A 35 -16.92 -13.75 17.45
CA THR A 35 -15.53 -13.39 17.78
C THR A 35 -14.86 -12.75 16.55
N PRO A 36 -14.39 -11.49 16.64
CA PRO A 36 -13.62 -10.88 15.58
C PRO A 36 -12.48 -11.78 15.08
N THR A 37 -12.39 -11.90 13.76
CA THR A 37 -11.28 -12.58 13.07
C THR A 37 -10.52 -11.54 12.23
N ILE A 38 -9.41 -11.91 11.60
CA ILE A 38 -8.73 -11.01 10.65
C ILE A 38 -9.69 -10.49 9.55
N ASN A 39 -10.70 -11.30 9.18
CA ASN A 39 -11.72 -10.91 8.21
C ASN A 39 -12.75 -9.92 8.77
N SER A 40 -12.66 -9.54 10.04
CA SER A 40 -13.43 -8.43 10.61
C SER A 40 -12.88 -7.07 10.19
N ILE A 41 -11.63 -7.00 9.71
CA ILE A 41 -11.06 -5.82 9.06
C ILE A 41 -11.78 -5.63 7.72
N LYS A 42 -12.22 -4.41 7.42
CA LYS A 42 -12.91 -4.06 6.17
C LYS A 42 -12.31 -2.87 5.43
N HIS A 43 -11.46 -2.09 6.10
CA HIS A 43 -10.77 -0.96 5.50
C HIS A 43 -9.28 -1.06 5.80
N VAL A 44 -8.47 -1.31 4.77
CA VAL A 44 -7.02 -1.38 4.86
C VAL A 44 -6.44 -0.12 4.22
N PHE A 45 -5.53 0.54 4.93
CA PHE A 45 -4.76 1.68 4.48
C PHE A 45 -3.29 1.25 4.45
N VAL A 46 -2.65 1.38 3.30
CA VAL A 46 -1.21 1.21 3.14
C VAL A 46 -0.65 2.58 2.85
N LEU A 47 0.23 3.08 3.72
CA LEU A 47 0.96 4.32 3.57
C LEU A 47 2.44 3.97 3.45
N THR A 48 3.00 4.15 2.27
CA THR A 48 4.39 3.78 1.98
C THR A 48 5.29 5.00 1.96
N LEU A 49 6.38 4.90 2.71
CA LEU A 49 7.49 5.84 2.79
C LEU A 49 8.69 5.27 2.01
N GLU A 50 9.77 6.03 1.88
CA GLU A 50 10.90 5.67 1.01
C GLU A 50 12.22 5.45 1.76
N ASN A 51 13.00 4.46 1.31
CA ASN A 51 14.44 4.30 1.49
C ASN A 51 15.02 4.52 2.90
N GLU A 52 14.46 3.89 3.92
CA GLU A 52 14.96 4.06 5.29
C GLU A 52 15.21 2.74 6.03
N ASN A 53 16.37 2.69 6.70
CA ASN A 53 16.77 1.54 7.49
C ASN A 53 16.05 1.52 8.83
N TYR A 54 15.67 0.33 9.31
CA TYR A 54 15.09 0.15 10.64
C TYR A 54 15.92 0.81 11.75
N SER A 55 17.25 0.69 11.66
CA SER A 55 18.18 1.25 12.64
C SER A 55 18.22 2.79 12.63
N THR A 56 17.93 3.43 11.49
CA THR A 56 17.81 4.88 11.36
C THR A 56 16.45 5.34 11.89
N THR A 57 15.37 4.74 11.40
CA THR A 57 14.00 5.16 11.70
C THR A 57 13.58 4.85 13.13
N PHE A 58 13.88 3.67 13.64
CA PHE A 58 13.45 3.21 14.97
C PHE A 58 14.59 3.17 15.99
N GLY A 59 15.77 3.68 15.63
CA GLY A 59 16.92 3.79 16.52
C GLY A 59 16.80 4.92 17.54
N ALA A 60 17.68 4.89 18.56
CA ALA A 60 17.67 5.87 19.64
C ALA A 60 17.79 7.34 19.17
N ASN A 61 18.51 7.55 18.06
CA ASN A 61 18.82 8.87 17.50
C ASN A 61 17.85 9.32 16.38
N THR A 62 16.75 8.59 16.15
CA THR A 62 15.80 8.94 15.07
C THR A 62 15.27 10.37 15.20
N VAL A 63 15.11 11.05 14.07
CA VAL A 63 14.42 12.35 13.98
C VAL A 63 12.90 12.18 13.83
N ALA A 64 12.43 11.02 13.37
CA ALA A 64 11.02 10.69 13.18
C ALA A 64 10.37 10.17 14.48
N LYS A 65 10.29 11.04 15.50
CA LYS A 65 9.83 10.65 16.83
C LYS A 65 8.37 10.21 16.86
N TYR A 66 7.49 10.80 16.05
CA TYR A 66 6.08 10.42 16.03
C TYR A 66 5.90 9.03 15.42
N LEU A 67 6.57 8.73 14.31
CA LEU A 67 6.56 7.37 13.74
C LEU A 67 7.17 6.36 14.72
N ALA A 68 8.39 6.64 15.18
CA ALA A 68 9.20 5.67 15.91
C ALA A 68 8.76 5.41 17.35
N GLN A 69 8.08 6.37 17.97
CA GLN A 69 7.70 6.30 19.39
C GLN A 69 6.19 6.34 19.54
N ASP A 70 5.54 7.40 19.05
CA ASP A 70 4.12 7.60 19.30
C ASP A 70 3.28 6.55 18.58
N LEU A 71 3.44 6.38 17.28
CA LEU A 71 2.68 5.40 16.49
C LEU A 71 3.06 3.97 16.87
N ALA A 72 4.35 3.67 17.02
CA ALA A 72 4.81 2.36 17.47
C ALA A 72 4.18 1.97 18.83
N SER A 73 4.02 2.92 19.76
CA SER A 73 3.38 2.66 21.06
C SER A 73 1.86 2.50 20.97
N GLN A 74 1.21 3.03 19.94
CA GLN A 74 -0.24 2.96 19.75
C GLN A 74 -0.69 1.67 19.07
N GLY A 75 0.20 0.98 18.35
CA GLY A 75 -0.12 -0.21 17.58
C GLY A 75 0.91 -1.33 17.72
N ALA A 76 1.29 -1.91 16.59
CA ALA A 76 2.31 -2.94 16.48
C ALA A 76 3.55 -2.39 15.76
N LEU A 77 4.73 -2.58 16.35
CA LEU A 77 6.02 -2.39 15.69
C LEU A 77 6.51 -3.74 15.14
N LEU A 78 6.72 -3.81 13.83
CA LEU A 78 7.32 -4.96 13.16
C LEU A 78 8.81 -4.67 13.02
N GLN A 79 9.65 -5.32 13.83
CA GLN A 79 11.09 -5.05 13.88
C GLN A 79 11.86 -5.65 12.69
N LYS A 80 11.21 -6.54 11.95
CA LYS A 80 11.77 -7.33 10.85
C LYS A 80 10.84 -7.26 9.66
N TYR A 81 10.65 -6.06 9.13
CA TYR A 81 9.90 -5.84 7.90
C TYR A 81 10.89 -5.42 6.81
N TYR A 82 10.85 -6.09 5.66
CA TYR A 82 11.84 -5.93 4.60
C TYR A 82 11.20 -5.47 3.30
N GLY A 83 11.92 -4.64 2.56
CA GLY A 83 11.66 -4.47 1.13
C GLY A 83 11.90 -5.76 0.36
N THR A 84 11.33 -5.87 -0.83
CA THR A 84 11.53 -7.00 -1.75
C THR A 84 12.54 -6.72 -2.85
N GLY A 85 12.89 -5.46 -3.08
CA GLY A 85 13.92 -4.98 -3.98
C GLY A 85 14.58 -3.73 -3.43
N HIS A 86 15.52 -3.18 -4.19
CA HIS A 86 16.41 -2.10 -3.73
C HIS A 86 16.21 -0.78 -4.48
N VAL A 87 15.14 -0.72 -5.26
CA VAL A 87 14.74 0.43 -6.05
C VAL A 87 13.23 0.55 -5.93
N SER A 88 12.73 1.77 -5.78
CA SER A 88 11.36 2.02 -5.33
C SER A 88 10.33 1.26 -6.15
N LEU A 89 10.31 1.43 -7.47
CA LEU A 89 9.23 0.92 -8.32
C LEU A 89 8.96 -0.58 -8.16
N ASP A 90 9.99 -1.42 -8.03
CA ASP A 90 9.75 -2.86 -7.95
C ASP A 90 9.10 -3.28 -6.63
N ASN A 91 9.34 -2.54 -5.55
CA ASN A 91 8.65 -2.70 -4.28
C ASN A 91 7.17 -2.31 -4.34
N TYR A 92 6.84 -1.17 -4.97
CA TYR A 92 5.44 -0.77 -5.16
C TYR A 92 4.66 -1.78 -6.01
N ILE A 93 5.27 -2.27 -7.10
CA ILE A 93 4.70 -3.31 -7.94
C ILE A 93 4.47 -4.60 -7.13
N ALA A 94 5.46 -5.02 -6.33
CA ALA A 94 5.37 -6.20 -5.48
C ALA A 94 4.19 -6.13 -4.51
N MET A 95 3.95 -4.97 -3.88
CA MET A 95 2.87 -4.76 -2.90
C MET A 95 1.46 -4.95 -3.46
N ILE A 96 1.24 -4.77 -4.77
CA ILE A 96 -0.11 -4.90 -5.37
C ILE A 96 -0.26 -6.06 -6.36
N SER A 97 0.82 -6.72 -6.77
CA SER A 97 0.76 -7.75 -7.82
C SER A 97 1.53 -9.02 -7.50
N GLY A 98 2.37 -8.98 -6.47
CA GLY A 98 3.28 -10.09 -6.15
C GLY A 98 4.34 -10.34 -7.21
N GLN A 99 4.49 -9.45 -8.21
CA GLN A 99 5.56 -9.55 -9.20
C GLN A 99 6.90 -9.18 -8.56
N SER A 100 7.96 -9.86 -8.99
CA SER A 100 9.34 -9.52 -8.67
C SER A 100 9.90 -8.47 -9.63
N GLY A 101 10.93 -7.77 -9.18
CA GLY A 101 11.68 -6.84 -10.01
C GLY A 101 12.26 -7.46 -11.28
N ASN A 102 12.58 -6.57 -12.22
CA ASN A 102 13.26 -6.85 -13.48
C ASN A 102 14.22 -5.69 -13.78
N PRO A 103 15.15 -5.82 -14.76
CA PRO A 103 16.15 -4.79 -15.03
C PRO A 103 15.60 -3.38 -15.32
N VAL A 104 14.36 -3.26 -15.80
CA VAL A 104 13.70 -1.97 -16.07
C VAL A 104 13.05 -1.39 -14.82
N THR A 105 12.34 -2.21 -14.03
CA THR A 105 11.72 -1.75 -12.78
C THR A 105 12.76 -1.47 -11.70
N ASN A 106 13.87 -2.22 -11.67
CA ASN A 106 15.02 -1.99 -10.78
C ASN A 106 15.88 -0.78 -11.22
N MET A 107 15.33 0.07 -12.08
CA MET A 107 15.87 1.36 -12.50
C MET A 107 14.74 2.41 -12.52
N ASP A 108 13.66 2.17 -11.77
CA ASP A 108 12.45 3.00 -11.69
C ASP A 108 11.71 3.26 -13.00
N CYS A 109 11.98 2.44 -14.01
CA CYS A 109 11.40 2.61 -15.34
C CYS A 109 11.55 4.03 -15.92
N GLN A 110 12.79 4.51 -16.03
CA GLN A 110 13.12 5.83 -16.62
C GLN A 110 12.45 6.12 -17.97
N SER A 111 12.12 5.07 -18.74
CA SER A 111 11.26 5.16 -19.92
C SER A 111 10.06 4.25 -19.73
N PHE A 112 8.87 4.83 -19.66
CA PHE A 112 7.61 4.19 -19.33
C PHE A 112 7.19 3.21 -20.44
N SER A 113 7.73 1.99 -20.39
CA SER A 113 7.78 1.09 -21.53
C SER A 113 6.90 -0.15 -21.33
N GLU A 114 6.26 -0.56 -22.42
CA GLU A 114 5.52 -1.81 -22.55
C GLU A 114 6.33 -2.99 -22.01
N PHE A 115 5.69 -3.81 -21.18
CA PHE A 115 6.27 -5.07 -20.76
C PHE A 115 6.16 -6.08 -21.91
N ALA A 116 7.28 -6.35 -22.57
CA ALA A 116 7.40 -7.37 -23.60
C ALA A 116 7.37 -8.77 -22.98
N GLN A 117 6.17 -9.27 -22.69
CA GLN A 117 5.98 -10.58 -22.07
C GLN A 117 6.32 -11.71 -23.04
N THR A 118 7.11 -12.66 -22.55
CA THR A 118 7.54 -13.88 -23.27
C THR A 118 7.03 -15.17 -22.63
N GLY A 119 6.55 -15.08 -21.39
CA GLY A 119 5.95 -16.19 -20.67
C GLY A 119 5.44 -15.78 -19.29
N THR A 120 4.96 -16.77 -18.54
CA THR A 120 4.65 -16.68 -17.11
C THR A 120 5.18 -17.94 -16.45
N ASP A 121 5.84 -17.80 -15.31
CA ASP A 121 6.31 -18.96 -14.55
C ASP A 121 5.20 -19.61 -13.70
N ALA A 122 5.54 -20.69 -12.99
CA ALA A 122 4.59 -21.45 -12.19
C ALA A 122 4.06 -20.68 -10.96
N ASP A 123 4.80 -19.69 -10.48
CA ASP A 123 4.41 -18.83 -9.37
C ASP A 123 3.63 -17.58 -9.87
N GLY A 124 3.33 -17.49 -11.16
CA GLY A 124 2.59 -16.37 -11.75
C GLY A 124 3.44 -15.13 -12.06
N GLN A 125 4.78 -15.25 -12.08
CA GLN A 125 5.67 -14.15 -12.46
C GLN A 125 5.69 -13.98 -13.99
N ALA A 126 5.51 -12.75 -14.46
CA ALA A 126 5.68 -12.42 -15.87
C ALA A 126 7.15 -12.52 -16.26
N ILE A 127 7.47 -13.27 -17.32
CA ILE A 127 8.82 -13.40 -17.85
C ILE A 127 8.95 -12.45 -19.03
N GLY A 128 9.87 -11.49 -18.96
CA GLY A 128 10.04 -10.46 -19.98
C GLY A 128 10.81 -9.25 -19.47
N SER A 129 10.63 -8.12 -20.15
CA SER A 129 11.29 -6.85 -19.83
C SER A 129 10.38 -5.68 -20.17
N GLY A 130 10.48 -4.60 -19.39
CA GLY A 130 9.64 -3.42 -19.44
C GLY A 130 9.01 -3.16 -18.07
N CYS A 131 8.06 -2.23 -17.99
CA CYS A 131 7.42 -1.91 -16.72
C CYS A 131 5.90 -1.77 -16.79
N VAL A 132 5.30 -1.59 -17.97
CA VAL A 132 3.84 -1.55 -18.11
C VAL A 132 3.33 -2.94 -18.44
N TYR A 133 2.86 -3.68 -17.43
CA TYR A 133 2.45 -5.07 -17.54
C TYR A 133 1.14 -5.23 -18.32
N PRO A 134 1.00 -6.26 -19.16
CA PRO A 134 -0.22 -6.51 -19.91
C PRO A 134 -1.39 -6.86 -18.98
N ALA A 135 -2.62 -6.60 -19.41
CA ALA A 135 -3.84 -6.77 -18.59
C ALA A 135 -4.11 -8.22 -18.12
N SER A 136 -3.37 -9.19 -18.66
CA SER A 136 -3.34 -10.59 -18.19
C SER A 136 -2.63 -10.76 -16.84
N ILE A 137 -1.73 -9.85 -16.47
CA ILE A 137 -1.09 -9.83 -15.15
C ILE A 137 -2.03 -9.10 -14.20
N LYS A 138 -2.51 -9.83 -13.20
CA LYS A 138 -3.53 -9.36 -12.27
C LYS A 138 -2.93 -8.71 -11.04
N THR A 139 -3.68 -7.74 -10.53
CA THR A 139 -3.34 -6.95 -9.35
C THR A 139 -4.39 -7.13 -8.25
N LEU A 140 -4.08 -6.70 -7.04
CA LEU A 140 -5.02 -6.65 -5.92
C LEU A 140 -6.28 -5.83 -6.29
N PRO A 141 -6.19 -4.64 -6.92
CA PRO A 141 -7.35 -3.96 -7.53
C PRO A 141 -8.25 -4.84 -8.41
N ASP A 142 -7.68 -5.66 -9.30
CA ASP A 142 -8.46 -6.59 -10.13
C ASP A 142 -9.26 -7.58 -9.24
N GLN A 143 -8.61 -8.15 -8.22
CA GLN A 143 -9.24 -9.11 -7.32
C GLN A 143 -10.33 -8.47 -6.43
N LEU A 144 -10.06 -7.29 -5.89
CA LEU A 144 -11.02 -6.53 -5.08
C LEU A 144 -12.27 -6.21 -5.91
N THR A 145 -12.07 -5.68 -7.11
CA THR A 145 -13.18 -5.35 -8.02
C THR A 145 -13.99 -6.60 -8.37
N ALA A 146 -13.33 -7.73 -8.67
CA ALA A 146 -14.00 -9.00 -8.94
C ALA A 146 -14.79 -9.54 -7.74
N ALA A 147 -14.37 -9.22 -6.51
CA ALA A 147 -15.06 -9.56 -5.27
C ALA A 147 -16.15 -8.53 -4.87
N GLY A 148 -16.36 -7.47 -5.66
CA GLY A 148 -17.30 -6.39 -5.35
C GLY A 148 -16.82 -5.47 -4.22
N LEU A 149 -15.51 -5.42 -3.97
CA LEU A 149 -14.85 -4.54 -3.01
C LEU A 149 -14.28 -3.31 -3.71
N THR A 150 -14.18 -2.21 -2.98
CA THR A 150 -13.69 -0.93 -3.49
C THR A 150 -12.22 -0.72 -3.17
N TRP A 151 -11.52 0.03 -4.02
CA TRP A 151 -10.12 0.39 -3.82
C TRP A 151 -9.85 1.82 -4.28
N LYS A 152 -8.84 2.48 -3.72
CA LYS A 152 -8.35 3.78 -4.19
C LYS A 152 -6.84 3.96 -3.95
N GLY A 153 -6.20 4.72 -4.83
CA GLY A 153 -4.84 5.22 -4.71
C GLY A 153 -4.84 6.74 -4.52
N TYR A 154 -4.03 7.23 -3.60
CA TYR A 154 -3.93 8.64 -3.22
C TYR A 154 -2.48 9.09 -3.28
N MET A 155 -2.16 9.92 -4.26
CA MET A 155 -0.78 10.32 -4.57
C MET A 155 -0.63 11.81 -4.29
N GLU A 156 0.30 12.19 -3.39
CA GLU A 156 0.55 13.62 -3.15
C GLU A 156 1.17 14.28 -4.38
N ASP A 157 0.79 15.55 -4.59
CA ASP A 157 1.18 16.40 -5.72
C ASP A 157 0.75 15.96 -7.12
N MET A 158 0.15 14.78 -7.31
CA MET A 158 -0.24 14.31 -8.64
C MET A 158 -1.10 15.34 -9.38
N GLY A 159 -0.60 15.80 -10.53
CA GLY A 159 -1.25 16.79 -11.39
C GLY A 159 -1.12 18.24 -10.94
N ASN A 160 -0.15 18.57 -10.07
CA ASN A 160 0.22 19.95 -9.77
C ASN A 160 0.81 20.64 -11.02
N ASP A 161 1.48 19.89 -11.92
CA ASP A 161 1.77 20.28 -13.30
C ASP A 161 0.89 19.49 -14.30
N PRO A 162 -0.25 20.06 -14.74
CA PRO A 162 -1.10 19.45 -15.77
C PRO A 162 -0.45 19.26 -17.13
N ALA A 163 0.70 19.90 -17.40
CA ALA A 163 1.47 19.68 -18.63
C ALA A 163 2.36 18.43 -18.55
N ARG A 164 2.65 17.95 -17.34
CA ARG A 164 3.49 16.77 -17.08
C ARG A 164 2.64 15.52 -16.83
N GLU A 165 1.59 15.63 -16.01
CA GLU A 165 0.64 14.54 -15.79
C GLU A 165 -0.77 15.02 -15.39
N SER A 166 -1.76 14.12 -15.46
CA SER A 166 -3.13 14.40 -15.01
C SER A 166 -3.27 14.31 -13.49
N ALA A 167 -4.18 15.10 -12.90
CA ALA A 167 -4.53 15.03 -11.47
C ALA A 167 -5.30 13.76 -11.05
N SER A 168 -5.57 12.87 -12.01
CA SER A 168 -6.16 11.55 -11.79
C SER A 168 -5.63 10.60 -12.85
N CYS A 169 -5.25 9.37 -12.48
CA CYS A 169 -4.55 8.46 -13.38
C CYS A 169 -3.34 9.13 -14.07
N GLY A 170 -2.56 9.93 -13.32
CA GLY A 170 -1.40 10.64 -13.85
C GLY A 170 -0.24 9.68 -14.12
N HIS A 171 0.17 9.57 -15.38
CA HIS A 171 1.35 8.79 -15.78
C HIS A 171 1.92 9.29 -17.12
N PRO A 172 3.18 8.98 -17.45
CA PRO A 172 3.75 9.28 -18.76
C PRO A 172 3.01 8.54 -19.88
N VAL A 173 3.10 9.07 -21.10
CA VAL A 173 2.64 8.33 -22.29
C VAL A 173 3.50 7.07 -22.45
N ILE A 174 2.87 5.94 -22.77
CA ILE A 174 3.59 4.69 -23.04
C ILE A 174 4.64 4.90 -24.16
N GLY A 175 5.87 4.48 -23.88
CA GLY A 175 7.05 4.66 -24.72
C GLY A 175 7.81 5.98 -24.50
N ALA A 176 7.29 6.89 -23.67
CA ALA A 176 7.94 8.17 -23.38
C ALA A 176 8.92 8.06 -22.20
N VAL A 177 9.81 9.06 -22.10
CA VAL A 177 10.61 9.28 -20.89
C VAL A 177 9.68 9.70 -19.76
N ASP A 178 9.91 9.15 -18.57
CA ASP A 178 9.21 9.57 -17.38
C ASP A 178 9.89 10.81 -16.77
N TYR A 179 9.23 11.96 -16.87
CA TYR A 179 9.74 13.21 -16.30
C TYR A 179 9.44 13.38 -14.81
N THR A 180 8.63 12.48 -14.22
CA THR A 180 8.34 12.46 -12.77
C THR A 180 9.46 11.80 -11.95
N GLN A 181 10.54 11.37 -12.63
CA GLN A 181 11.77 10.84 -12.03
C GLN A 181 12.55 11.89 -11.22
N SER A 182 12.19 13.16 -11.32
CA SER A 182 12.84 14.25 -10.57
C SER A 182 11.80 15.27 -10.11
N PRO A 183 11.99 15.87 -8.92
CA PRO A 183 11.07 16.88 -8.41
C PRO A 183 11.17 18.17 -9.23
N GLU A 184 10.03 18.83 -9.43
CA GLU A 184 9.95 20.13 -10.09
C GLU A 184 9.79 21.25 -9.07
N ALA A 185 10.69 22.23 -9.14
CA ALA A 185 10.64 23.42 -8.30
C ALA A 185 9.45 24.31 -8.65
N SER A 186 9.02 25.15 -7.68
CA SER A 186 8.05 26.21 -7.95
C SER A 186 8.53 27.13 -9.07
N SER A 187 7.65 27.40 -10.02
CA SER A 187 7.88 28.29 -11.16
C SER A 187 6.62 29.11 -11.47
N VAL A 188 6.70 30.04 -12.42
CA VAL A 188 5.52 30.78 -12.89
C VAL A 188 4.49 29.84 -13.54
N ALA A 189 4.95 28.75 -14.17
CA ALA A 189 4.08 27.76 -14.79
C ALA A 189 3.50 26.78 -13.77
N VAL A 190 4.29 26.40 -12.76
CA VAL A 190 3.95 25.41 -11.73
C VAL A 190 4.14 26.04 -10.37
N ALA A 191 3.18 26.85 -9.92
CA ALA A 191 3.35 27.73 -8.76
C ALA A 191 3.67 27.00 -7.45
N LYS A 192 3.21 25.75 -7.29
CA LYS A 192 3.48 24.93 -6.09
C LYS A 192 4.74 24.08 -6.21
N GLY A 193 5.37 24.05 -7.39
CA GLY A 193 6.22 22.93 -7.78
C GLY A 193 5.39 21.66 -7.92
N ASP A 194 6.06 20.57 -8.25
CA ASP A 194 5.42 19.27 -8.34
C ASP A 194 6.43 18.15 -8.09
N GLN A 195 6.19 17.42 -7.00
CA GLN A 195 7.05 16.34 -6.50
C GLN A 195 6.36 14.98 -6.60
N TYR A 196 5.29 14.85 -7.40
CA TYR A 196 4.73 13.55 -7.74
C TYR A 196 5.75 12.67 -8.48
N ALA A 197 5.80 11.39 -8.12
CA ALA A 197 6.64 10.38 -8.76
C ALA A 197 5.80 9.19 -9.20
N THR A 198 5.78 8.91 -10.51
CA THR A 198 5.02 7.78 -11.07
C THR A 198 5.54 6.46 -10.51
N ARG A 199 6.86 6.34 -10.29
CA ARG A 199 7.49 5.14 -9.70
C ARG A 199 6.94 4.73 -8.32
N HIS A 200 6.34 5.66 -7.56
CA HIS A 200 5.70 5.37 -6.27
C HIS A 200 4.17 5.13 -6.38
N ASN A 201 3.65 5.06 -7.62
CA ASN A 201 2.25 4.80 -7.95
C ASN A 201 2.15 3.49 -8.77
N PRO A 202 2.04 2.33 -8.11
CA PRO A 202 2.13 1.05 -8.79
C PRO A 202 0.98 0.79 -9.77
N PHE A 203 -0.15 1.46 -9.59
CA PHE A 203 -1.33 1.28 -10.43
C PHE A 203 -1.08 1.69 -11.89
N MET A 204 -0.13 2.59 -12.15
CA MET A 204 0.17 3.09 -13.50
C MET A 204 0.87 2.03 -14.35
N TYR A 205 1.42 0.99 -13.74
CA TYR A 205 2.24 -0.01 -14.42
C TYR A 205 1.46 -1.23 -14.90
N PHE A 206 0.13 -1.14 -15.00
CA PHE A 206 -0.71 -2.27 -15.40
C PHE A 206 -1.82 -1.84 -16.38
N HIS A 207 -1.83 -2.45 -17.56
CA HIS A 207 -2.90 -2.25 -18.57
C HIS A 207 -4.29 -2.63 -18.05
N SER A 208 -4.40 -3.52 -17.06
CA SER A 208 -5.70 -3.82 -16.43
C SER A 208 -6.33 -2.61 -15.74
N ILE A 209 -5.53 -1.58 -15.45
CA ILE A 209 -5.95 -0.34 -14.80
C ILE A 209 -5.94 0.82 -15.81
N ILE A 210 -4.80 1.11 -16.44
CA ILE A 210 -4.60 2.36 -17.19
C ILE A 210 -5.36 2.43 -18.53
N ASP A 211 -5.70 1.29 -19.14
CA ASP A 211 -6.41 1.27 -20.44
C ASP A 211 -7.84 1.81 -20.34
N ASN A 212 -8.44 1.75 -19.15
CA ASN A 212 -9.71 2.39 -18.86
C ASN A 212 -9.49 3.67 -18.06
N ASN A 213 -9.02 4.71 -18.74
CA ASN A 213 -8.70 6.01 -18.12
C ASN A 213 -9.86 6.59 -17.28
N ALA A 214 -11.12 6.37 -17.69
CA ALA A 214 -12.28 6.85 -16.93
C ALA A 214 -12.52 6.10 -15.62
N ASP A 215 -12.12 4.83 -15.54
CA ASP A 215 -12.17 4.04 -14.31
C ASP A 215 -10.94 4.29 -13.45
N CYS A 216 -9.75 4.28 -14.05
CA CYS A 216 -8.50 4.64 -13.40
C CYS A 216 -8.58 6.02 -12.73
N GLY A 217 -9.11 7.04 -13.42
CA GLY A 217 -9.25 8.39 -12.89
C GLY A 217 -10.27 8.54 -11.75
N LYS A 218 -11.12 7.53 -11.50
CA LYS A 218 -11.98 7.49 -10.29
C LYS A 218 -11.25 6.90 -9.09
N HIS A 219 -10.30 6.00 -9.34
CA HIS A 219 -9.65 5.21 -8.31
C HIS A 219 -8.29 5.79 -7.89
N VAL A 220 -7.51 6.35 -8.82
CA VAL A 220 -6.17 6.87 -8.57
C VAL A 220 -6.19 8.39 -8.72
N VAL A 221 -6.08 9.10 -7.59
CA VAL A 221 -6.36 10.54 -7.47
C VAL A 221 -5.34 11.25 -6.59
N GLU A 222 -5.31 12.58 -6.67
CA GLU A 222 -4.49 13.41 -5.78
C GLU A 222 -4.90 13.22 -4.31
N LEU A 223 -3.90 13.22 -3.41
CA LEU A 223 -4.03 12.88 -1.99
C LEU A 223 -5.09 13.67 -1.22
N ASN A 224 -5.29 14.97 -1.47
CA ASN A 224 -6.27 15.75 -0.73
C ASN A 224 -7.72 15.27 -0.95
N THR A 225 -7.99 14.49 -2.00
CA THR A 225 -9.28 13.80 -2.20
C THR A 225 -9.63 12.86 -1.05
N LEU A 226 -8.62 12.25 -0.39
CA LEU A 226 -8.81 11.31 0.72
C LEU A 226 -9.66 11.88 1.85
N LYS A 227 -9.54 13.19 2.14
CA LYS A 227 -10.32 13.84 3.22
C LYS A 227 -11.82 13.73 3.00
N ALA A 228 -12.28 13.86 1.74
CA ALA A 228 -13.69 13.74 1.40
C ALA A 228 -14.15 12.28 1.48
N ASP A 229 -13.33 11.35 0.99
CA ASP A 229 -13.66 9.92 1.00
C ASP A 229 -13.71 9.35 2.43
N LEU A 230 -12.91 9.88 3.36
CA LEU A 230 -12.92 9.52 4.79
C LEU A 230 -14.13 10.07 5.58
N ALA A 231 -15.00 10.89 4.96
CA ALA A 231 -16.12 11.51 5.67
C ALA A 231 -17.16 10.50 6.19
N SER A 232 -17.25 9.33 5.57
CA SER A 232 -18.15 8.24 5.99
C SER A 232 -17.54 6.86 5.73
N ALA A 233 -18.10 5.83 6.38
CA ALA A 233 -17.68 4.46 6.10
C ALA A 233 -18.01 4.02 4.67
N ASP A 234 -19.11 4.52 4.09
CA ASP A 234 -19.57 4.12 2.76
C ASP A 234 -18.75 4.75 1.62
N THR A 235 -18.09 5.88 1.90
CA THR A 235 -17.22 6.59 0.94
C THR A 235 -15.76 6.19 1.05
N THR A 236 -15.36 5.54 2.14
CA THR A 236 -13.99 5.03 2.31
C THR A 236 -13.84 3.72 1.56
N ALA A 237 -12.81 3.59 0.72
CA ALA A 237 -12.60 2.35 -0.02
C ALA A 237 -12.17 1.19 0.90
N ASN A 238 -12.42 -0.06 0.52
CA ASN A 238 -11.93 -1.21 1.28
C ASN A 238 -10.40 -1.26 1.32
N PHE A 239 -9.74 -0.92 0.20
CA PHE A 239 -8.28 -0.78 0.13
C PHE A 239 -7.89 0.64 -0.27
N ASN A 240 -6.99 1.26 0.49
CA ASN A 240 -6.54 2.63 0.27
C ASN A 240 -5.01 2.62 0.26
N PHE A 241 -4.40 2.93 -0.89
CA PHE A 241 -2.95 3.07 -1.01
C PHE A 241 -2.58 4.54 -1.03
N ILE A 242 -1.63 4.95 -0.20
CA ILE A 242 -1.29 6.35 0.04
C ILE A 242 0.21 6.50 -0.14
N THR A 243 0.60 7.41 -1.02
CA THR A 243 2.01 7.75 -1.24
C THR A 243 2.21 9.25 -1.04
N PRO A 244 3.11 9.67 -0.14
CA PRO A 244 3.60 11.05 -0.09
C PRO A 244 4.40 11.41 -1.35
N ASN A 245 4.65 12.70 -1.54
CA ASN A 245 5.51 13.18 -2.62
C ASN A 245 6.99 13.00 -2.23
N LEU A 246 7.87 13.31 -3.18
CA LEU A 246 9.32 13.19 -2.97
C LEU A 246 9.88 13.96 -1.77
N CYS A 247 9.20 15.02 -1.33
CA CYS A 247 9.63 15.76 -0.13
C CYS A 247 9.22 15.08 1.18
N HIS A 248 8.10 14.38 1.17
CA HIS A 248 7.43 13.88 2.37
C HIS A 248 7.53 12.36 2.54
N ASP A 249 8.12 11.65 1.58
CA ASP A 249 8.24 10.19 1.60
C ASP A 249 9.33 9.68 2.56
N GLY A 250 10.30 10.50 2.92
CA GLY A 250 11.37 10.12 3.84
C GLY A 250 12.75 10.02 3.21
N HIS A 251 12.86 10.07 1.89
CA HIS A 251 14.13 9.90 1.17
C HIS A 251 14.79 11.22 0.77
N ASP A 252 14.11 12.07 0.00
CA ASP A 252 14.78 13.25 -0.57
C ASP A 252 14.99 14.34 0.48
N ALA A 253 16.22 14.81 0.60
CA ALA A 253 16.59 15.90 1.50
C ALA A 253 17.80 16.70 0.97
N PRO A 254 17.75 18.04 0.99
CA PRO A 254 16.56 18.88 1.22
C PRO A 254 15.59 18.82 0.03
N CYS A 255 14.34 19.19 0.27
CA CYS A 255 13.33 19.23 -0.80
C CYS A 255 13.62 20.38 -1.78
N VAL A 256 13.14 20.25 -3.02
CA VAL A 256 13.27 21.32 -4.03
C VAL A 256 12.50 22.59 -3.64
N THR A 257 11.50 22.46 -2.76
CA THR A 257 10.72 23.56 -2.18
C THR A 257 11.49 24.34 -1.09
N GLY A 258 12.64 23.83 -0.64
CA GLY A 258 13.42 24.38 0.48
C GLY A 258 13.04 23.81 1.85
N GLU A 259 12.09 22.88 1.90
CA GLU A 259 11.78 22.11 3.11
C GLU A 259 12.91 21.14 3.49
N ALA A 260 12.89 20.68 4.74
CA ALA A 260 13.96 19.84 5.27
C ALA A 260 14.11 18.50 4.53
N GLY A 261 13.00 17.90 4.12
CA GLY A 261 12.96 16.58 3.51
C GLY A 261 13.27 15.45 4.49
N GLY A 262 13.49 14.28 3.93
CA GLY A 262 13.87 13.07 4.64
C GLY A 262 12.88 12.68 5.75
N LEU A 263 13.34 11.89 6.72
CA LEU A 263 12.54 11.49 7.89
C LEU A 263 11.93 12.66 8.70
N THR A 264 12.48 13.88 8.60
CA THR A 264 11.89 15.05 9.29
C THR A 264 10.56 15.42 8.65
N SER A 265 10.54 15.54 7.32
CA SER A 265 9.33 15.83 6.56
C SER A 265 8.34 14.67 6.61
N ALA A 266 8.80 13.42 6.51
CA ALA A 266 7.94 12.25 6.65
C ALA A 266 7.23 12.19 8.02
N ASP A 267 7.93 12.47 9.11
CA ASP A 267 7.33 12.49 10.45
C ASP A 267 6.25 13.59 10.59
N ALA A 268 6.47 14.75 9.96
CA ALA A 268 5.50 15.84 9.93
C ALA A 268 4.27 15.50 9.06
N PHE A 269 4.49 14.86 7.91
CA PHE A 269 3.43 14.34 7.06
C PHE A 269 2.56 13.34 7.82
N LEU A 270 3.16 12.37 8.50
CA LEU A 270 2.45 11.39 9.31
C LEU A 270 1.66 12.03 10.46
N LYS A 271 2.22 13.04 11.16
CA LYS A 271 1.51 13.80 12.21
C LYS A 271 0.23 14.47 11.68
N THR A 272 0.18 14.77 10.39
CA THR A 272 -1.00 15.35 9.75
C THR A 272 -1.99 14.28 9.33
N TRP A 273 -1.53 13.28 8.57
CA TRP A 273 -2.41 12.33 7.89
C TRP A 273 -2.88 11.17 8.76
N VAL A 274 -2.05 10.66 9.66
CA VAL A 274 -2.43 9.52 10.52
C VAL A 274 -3.62 9.88 11.42
N PRO A 275 -3.68 11.05 12.08
CA PRO A 275 -4.88 11.44 12.83
C PRO A 275 -6.12 11.61 11.96
N ILE A 276 -5.98 12.07 10.71
CA ILE A 276 -7.12 12.21 9.78
C ILE A 276 -7.69 10.82 9.45
N ILE A 277 -6.83 9.86 9.10
CA ILE A 277 -7.22 8.48 8.78
C ILE A 277 -7.82 7.78 10.01
N THR A 278 -7.09 7.79 11.13
CA THR A 278 -7.47 7.02 12.33
C THR A 278 -8.72 7.58 13.03
N ASN A 279 -9.07 8.85 12.79
CA ASN A 279 -10.32 9.42 13.28
C ASN A 279 -11.54 9.21 12.39
N SER A 280 -11.36 8.70 11.17
CA SER A 280 -12.45 8.45 10.22
C SER A 280 -13.44 7.40 10.74
N PRO A 281 -14.73 7.45 10.31
CA PRO A 281 -15.73 6.46 10.70
C PRO A 281 -15.37 5.03 10.28
N ALA A 282 -14.86 4.84 9.06
CA ALA A 282 -14.40 3.55 8.56
C ALA A 282 -13.29 2.96 9.43
N PHE A 283 -12.25 3.75 9.73
CA PHE A 283 -11.12 3.27 10.49
C PHE A 283 -11.52 2.83 11.90
N LYS A 284 -12.31 3.66 12.60
CA LYS A 284 -12.80 3.37 13.96
C LYS A 284 -13.66 2.11 14.02
N LYS A 285 -14.35 1.78 12.93
CA LYS A 285 -15.21 0.61 12.85
C LYS A 285 -14.41 -0.68 12.66
N ASP A 286 -13.55 -0.72 11.66
CA ASP A 286 -12.88 -1.95 11.20
C ASP A 286 -11.62 -1.68 10.34
N GLY A 287 -10.86 -0.64 10.73
CA GLY A 287 -9.65 -0.19 10.04
C GLY A 287 -8.36 -0.91 10.38
N LEU A 288 -7.46 -1.00 9.41
CA LEU A 288 -6.05 -1.33 9.58
C LEU A 288 -5.22 -0.31 8.79
N LEU A 289 -4.30 0.39 9.46
CA LEU A 289 -3.31 1.26 8.84
C LEU A 289 -1.95 0.59 8.95
N ILE A 290 -1.30 0.39 7.80
CA ILE A 290 0.04 -0.15 7.65
C ILE A 290 0.92 1.02 7.18
N ILE A 291 1.94 1.37 7.96
CA ILE A 291 2.96 2.34 7.58
C ILE A 291 4.25 1.55 7.39
N ASN A 292 4.71 1.46 6.15
CA ASN A 292 5.95 0.78 5.78
C ASN A 292 6.87 1.72 5.00
N PHE A 293 8.05 1.21 4.67
CA PHE A 293 8.93 1.78 3.66
C PHE A 293 9.06 0.76 2.53
N ASP A 294 9.38 1.20 1.32
CA ASP A 294 9.64 0.35 0.16
C ASP A 294 10.95 -0.45 0.27
N GLU A 295 12.02 0.18 0.75
CA GLU A 295 13.33 -0.45 0.94
C GLU A 295 14.19 0.27 1.98
N GLY A 296 15.29 -0.38 2.36
CA GLY A 296 16.33 0.20 3.19
C GLY A 296 17.30 1.06 2.39
N SER A 297 18.04 1.90 3.13
CA SER A 297 19.12 2.71 2.55
C SER A 297 20.44 1.93 2.52
N TYR A 298 21.45 2.47 1.83
CA TYR A 298 22.77 1.83 1.71
C TYR A 298 23.36 1.45 3.08
N ALA A 299 23.89 0.22 3.17
CA ALA A 299 24.48 -0.31 4.40
C ALA A 299 25.89 0.22 4.66
N ALA A 300 26.62 0.61 3.59
CA ALA A 300 27.98 1.12 3.71
C ALA A 300 28.36 2.09 2.59
N THR A 301 29.18 3.07 2.94
CA THR A 301 29.85 3.97 2.00
C THR A 301 31.36 3.81 2.12
N THR A 302 32.05 3.62 1.00
CA THR A 302 33.52 3.59 0.94
C THR A 302 34.02 4.60 -0.07
N VAL A 303 35.17 5.24 0.21
CA VAL A 303 35.82 6.17 -0.71
C VAL A 303 37.25 5.69 -0.94
N ALA A 304 37.56 5.30 -2.17
CA ALA A 304 38.88 4.82 -2.56
C ALA A 304 39.18 5.21 -4.00
N SER A 305 40.40 5.66 -4.28
CA SER A 305 40.88 5.95 -5.65
C SER A 305 39.96 6.85 -6.48
N GLY A 306 39.33 7.86 -5.86
CA GLY A 306 38.41 8.78 -6.54
C GLY A 306 37.00 8.22 -6.79
N VAL A 307 36.68 7.03 -6.25
CA VAL A 307 35.37 6.40 -6.34
C VAL A 307 34.72 6.41 -4.96
N MET A 308 33.50 6.94 -4.87
CA MET A 308 32.61 6.71 -3.74
C MET A 308 31.68 5.55 -4.10
N LYS A 309 31.77 4.45 -3.35
CA LYS A 309 30.92 3.27 -3.54
C LYS A 309 29.89 3.18 -2.42
N LEU A 310 28.61 3.28 -2.78
CA LEU A 310 27.46 2.97 -1.94
C LEU A 310 27.14 1.48 -2.09
N THR A 311 27.03 0.76 -0.99
CA THR A 311 26.78 -0.69 -0.99
C THR A 311 25.50 -1.01 -0.27
N TYR A 312 24.57 -1.65 -0.98
CA TYR A 312 23.31 -2.17 -0.48
C TYR A 312 23.49 -3.66 -0.19
N ALA A 313 23.01 -4.12 0.98
CA ALA A 313 23.25 -5.48 1.41
C ALA A 313 22.39 -6.47 0.61
N GLY A 314 21.13 -6.11 0.35
CA GLY A 314 20.19 -6.97 -0.35
C GLY A 314 19.65 -8.08 0.52
N GLU A 315 19.55 -7.83 1.83
CA GLU A 315 18.97 -8.75 2.80
C GLU A 315 17.53 -9.08 2.39
N THR A 316 17.26 -10.37 2.39
CA THR A 316 15.94 -10.95 2.14
C THR A 316 15.43 -11.58 3.42
N CYS A 317 14.13 -11.77 3.51
CA CYS A 317 13.52 -12.60 4.53
C CYS A 317 12.56 -13.61 3.90
N CYS A 318 11.85 -14.34 4.76
CA CYS A 318 10.52 -14.87 4.38
C CYS A 318 10.55 -15.86 3.21
N ASN A 319 11.69 -16.54 3.03
CA ASN A 319 11.98 -17.43 1.89
C ASN A 319 11.77 -16.76 0.53
N GLN A 320 12.00 -15.44 0.43
CA GLN A 320 11.87 -14.69 -0.80
C GLN A 320 12.68 -15.34 -1.93
N LYS A 321 11.98 -15.67 -3.01
CA LYS A 321 12.59 -16.23 -4.23
C LYS A 321 13.20 -15.10 -5.07
N LYS A 322 14.30 -15.42 -5.76
CA LYS A 322 14.85 -14.55 -6.80
C LYS A 322 13.89 -14.57 -8.01
N GLY A 323 13.47 -13.39 -8.46
CA GLY A 323 12.61 -13.22 -9.62
C GLY A 323 13.21 -13.78 -10.92
N PRO A 324 12.38 -14.27 -11.86
CA PRO A 324 12.87 -14.92 -13.09
C PRO A 324 13.58 -13.98 -14.06
N ASN A 325 13.32 -12.67 -13.96
CA ASN A 325 13.93 -11.66 -14.83
C ASN A 325 15.22 -11.05 -14.24
N LEU A 326 15.54 -11.36 -12.99
CA LEU A 326 16.71 -10.78 -12.32
C LEU A 326 18.01 -11.45 -12.76
N GLY A 327 19.00 -10.63 -13.10
CA GLY A 327 20.37 -11.07 -13.37
C GLY A 327 21.11 -11.55 -12.11
N ASP A 328 22.37 -11.93 -12.27
CA ASP A 328 23.20 -12.35 -11.13
C ASP A 328 23.63 -11.18 -10.25
N TYR A 329 23.89 -11.48 -8.98
CA TYR A 329 24.39 -10.52 -7.98
C TYR A 329 25.78 -10.95 -7.50
N PRO A 330 26.67 -10.01 -7.10
CA PRO A 330 26.43 -8.57 -6.97
C PRO A 330 26.31 -7.85 -8.32
N GLN A 331 25.48 -6.80 -8.35
CA GLN A 331 25.37 -5.87 -9.49
C GLN A 331 26.02 -4.54 -9.13
N THR A 332 26.74 -3.93 -10.05
CA THR A 332 27.41 -2.64 -9.82
C THR A 332 27.23 -1.72 -11.01
N SER A 333 26.80 -0.49 -10.72
CA SER A 333 26.51 0.54 -11.72
C SER A 333 27.18 1.85 -11.32
N ALA A 334 27.61 2.64 -12.31
CA ALA A 334 28.11 3.99 -12.09
C ALA A 334 26.95 4.98 -12.27
N LEU A 335 26.71 5.84 -11.27
CA LEU A 335 25.64 6.85 -11.31
C LEU A 335 26.10 8.21 -11.85
N GLY A 336 27.42 8.44 -11.91
CA GLY A 336 27.99 9.69 -12.41
C GLY A 336 29.08 10.20 -11.50
N THR A 337 29.22 11.53 -11.41
CA THR A 337 30.24 12.18 -10.59
C THR A 337 29.60 13.21 -9.67
N TYR A 338 29.94 13.15 -8.38
CA TYR A 338 29.51 14.10 -7.37
C TYR A 338 30.73 14.56 -6.55
N ASN A 339 30.91 15.86 -6.40
CA ASN A 339 32.08 16.46 -5.73
C ASN A 339 33.43 15.89 -6.20
N GLY A 340 33.57 15.63 -7.50
CA GLY A 340 34.79 15.08 -8.10
C GLY A 340 35.03 13.59 -7.82
N LEU A 341 34.10 12.90 -7.17
CA LEU A 341 34.13 11.46 -6.95
C LEU A 341 33.19 10.75 -7.93
N GLN A 342 33.66 9.68 -8.57
CA GLN A 342 32.77 8.79 -9.32
C GLN A 342 31.87 8.05 -8.33
N ILE A 343 30.56 8.18 -8.47
CA ILE A 343 29.60 7.48 -7.64
C ILE A 343 29.31 6.12 -8.26
N GLN A 344 29.50 5.07 -7.47
CA GLN A 344 29.12 3.71 -7.81
C GLN A 344 28.13 3.19 -6.79
N VAL A 345 27.11 2.48 -7.28
CA VAL A 345 26.19 1.73 -6.45
C VAL A 345 26.41 0.25 -6.68
N SER A 346 26.39 -0.51 -5.60
CA SER A 346 26.56 -1.97 -5.61
C SER A 346 25.47 -2.62 -4.80
N TYR A 347 24.68 -3.45 -5.46
CA TYR A 347 23.67 -4.29 -4.83
C TYR A 347 24.26 -5.68 -4.66
N ASN A 348 24.44 -6.14 -3.43
CA ASN A 348 25.06 -7.44 -3.16
C ASN A 348 24.08 -8.61 -3.32
N SER A 349 22.78 -8.34 -3.23
CA SER A 349 21.69 -9.30 -3.34
C SER A 349 20.41 -8.54 -3.74
N PHE A 350 19.31 -9.27 -3.94
CA PHE A 350 18.07 -8.76 -4.53
C PHE A 350 16.99 -8.32 -3.54
N GLY A 351 17.13 -8.60 -2.24
CA GLY A 351 16.14 -8.15 -1.23
C GLY A 351 16.23 -6.65 -0.98
N GLY A 352 15.30 -6.09 -0.22
CA GLY A 352 15.24 -4.64 0.03
C GLY A 352 15.71 -4.18 1.39
N ASP A 353 16.46 -5.00 2.13
CA ASP A 353 16.95 -4.68 3.48
C ASP A 353 15.82 -4.44 4.51
N ASN A 354 16.17 -4.35 5.80
CA ASN A 354 15.20 -4.21 6.89
C ASN A 354 14.82 -2.74 7.12
N THR A 355 13.56 -2.41 6.88
CA THR A 355 13.00 -1.07 7.08
C THR A 355 12.24 -0.95 8.40
N GLY A 356 11.64 -2.06 8.85
CA GLY A 356 10.57 -2.03 9.84
C GLY A 356 9.25 -1.49 9.30
N ALA A 357 8.21 -1.66 10.10
CA ALA A 357 6.88 -1.13 9.80
C ALA A 357 6.08 -0.90 11.10
N VAL A 358 5.10 0.00 11.04
CA VAL A 358 4.15 0.25 12.13
C VAL A 358 2.73 -0.03 11.64
N LEU A 359 1.98 -0.81 12.41
CA LEU A 359 0.58 -1.12 12.12
C LEU A 359 -0.33 -0.58 13.24
N ILE A 360 -1.36 0.18 12.88
CA ILE A 360 -2.38 0.69 13.80
C ILE A 360 -3.74 0.09 13.45
N SER A 361 -4.46 -0.45 14.44
CA SER A 361 -5.80 -0.99 14.23
C SER A 361 -6.53 -1.18 15.57
N PRO A 362 -7.88 -1.08 15.61
CA PRO A 362 -8.67 -1.54 16.75
C PRO A 362 -8.43 -3.01 17.12
N PHE A 363 -7.94 -3.82 16.17
CA PHE A 363 -7.65 -5.26 16.35
C PHE A 363 -6.22 -5.56 16.83
N ILE A 364 -5.44 -4.52 17.14
CA ILE A 364 -4.07 -4.61 17.64
C ILE A 364 -4.02 -4.02 19.05
N LYS A 365 -3.41 -4.72 20.01
CA LYS A 365 -3.13 -4.14 21.33
C LYS A 365 -1.99 -3.13 21.22
N ALA A 366 -2.17 -1.94 21.79
CA ALA A 366 -1.13 -0.91 21.85
C ALA A 366 0.17 -1.45 22.47
N GLY A 367 1.30 -1.09 21.84
CA GLY A 367 2.64 -1.53 22.25
C GLY A 367 2.97 -2.97 21.84
N THR A 368 2.24 -3.54 20.87
CA THR A 368 2.59 -4.86 20.31
C THR A 368 3.93 -4.76 19.60
N VAL A 369 4.77 -5.79 19.73
CA VAL A 369 6.05 -5.88 19.01
C VAL A 369 6.13 -7.26 18.39
N SER A 370 6.33 -7.30 17.06
CA SER A 370 6.62 -8.54 16.36
C SER A 370 8.10 -8.62 15.96
N THR A 371 8.65 -9.81 16.16
CA THR A 371 9.99 -10.21 15.69
C THR A 371 9.93 -11.23 14.55
N THR A 372 8.71 -11.55 14.08
CA THR A 372 8.47 -12.32 12.88
C THR A 372 8.94 -11.52 11.68
N ALA A 373 9.59 -12.19 10.72
CA ALA A 373 10.02 -11.52 9.51
C ALA A 373 8.86 -11.43 8.51
N TYR A 374 8.69 -10.26 7.90
CA TYR A 374 7.71 -9.96 6.87
C TYR A 374 8.35 -9.15 5.73
N ASN A 375 7.79 -9.24 4.53
CA ASN A 375 8.13 -8.34 3.42
C ASN A 375 6.89 -7.88 2.65
N HIS A 376 7.05 -7.21 1.52
CA HIS A 376 5.92 -6.76 0.69
C HIS A 376 5.03 -7.89 0.19
N TYR A 377 5.58 -9.07 -0.08
CA TYR A 377 4.75 -10.23 -0.42
C TYR A 377 3.92 -10.69 0.79
N SER A 378 4.48 -10.68 2.00
CA SER A 378 3.71 -10.93 3.23
C SER A 378 2.58 -9.91 3.40
N LEU A 379 2.83 -8.63 3.11
CA LEU A 379 1.80 -7.59 3.15
C LEU A 379 0.68 -7.92 2.17
N LEU A 380 0.99 -8.16 0.90
CA LEU A 380 -0.01 -8.48 -0.11
C LEU A 380 -0.84 -9.71 0.29
N ARG A 381 -0.17 -10.80 0.68
CA ARG A 381 -0.82 -12.03 1.16
C ARG A 381 -1.78 -11.77 2.32
N SER A 382 -1.38 -10.91 3.26
CA SER A 382 -2.20 -10.55 4.42
C SER A 382 -3.46 -9.81 4.02
N ILE A 383 -3.37 -8.90 3.05
CA ILE A 383 -4.52 -8.15 2.54
C ILE A 383 -5.46 -9.07 1.77
N GLU A 384 -4.92 -9.97 0.95
CA GLU A 384 -5.67 -11.01 0.26
C GLU A 384 -6.40 -11.92 1.28
N ASP A 385 -5.73 -12.34 2.36
CA ASP A 385 -6.33 -13.14 3.44
C ASP A 385 -7.46 -12.37 4.17
N ILE A 386 -7.27 -11.08 4.47
CA ILE A 386 -8.27 -10.20 5.09
C ILE A 386 -9.55 -10.15 4.23
N PHE A 387 -9.39 -10.00 2.91
CA PHE A 387 -10.50 -9.90 1.97
C PHE A 387 -10.97 -11.23 1.38
N LYS A 388 -10.36 -12.35 1.78
CA LYS A 388 -10.65 -13.73 1.30
C LYS A 388 -10.46 -13.87 -0.21
N LEU A 389 -9.38 -13.28 -0.73
CA LEU A 389 -8.97 -13.35 -2.12
C LEU A 389 -7.99 -14.51 -2.33
N GLY A 390 -7.70 -14.83 -3.59
CA GLY A 390 -6.56 -15.71 -3.92
C GLY A 390 -5.24 -14.98 -3.77
N HIS A 391 -4.12 -15.70 -3.77
CA HIS A 391 -2.79 -15.10 -3.64
C HIS A 391 -2.13 -14.86 -5.01
N LEU A 392 -1.68 -13.64 -5.27
CA LEU A 392 -1.01 -13.23 -6.51
C LEU A 392 0.51 -13.41 -6.43
N GLY A 393 1.12 -13.90 -7.51
CA GLY A 393 2.57 -13.92 -7.66
C GLY A 393 3.27 -14.57 -6.45
N TYR A 394 4.32 -13.92 -5.95
CA TYR A 394 5.05 -14.37 -4.78
C TYR A 394 4.30 -14.20 -3.46
N ALA A 395 3.12 -13.57 -3.40
CA ALA A 395 2.24 -13.71 -2.23
C ALA A 395 1.75 -15.16 -2.04
N ALA A 396 1.68 -15.94 -3.13
CA ALA A 396 1.32 -17.35 -3.10
C ALA A 396 2.50 -18.28 -2.75
N GLN A 397 3.72 -17.76 -2.60
CA GLN A 397 4.89 -18.62 -2.44
C GLN A 397 4.83 -19.44 -1.14
N ASP A 398 5.39 -20.65 -1.20
CA ASP A 398 5.51 -21.52 -0.03
C ASP A 398 6.43 -20.91 1.03
N GLY A 399 6.02 -21.04 2.29
CA GLY A 399 6.80 -20.56 3.43
C GLY A 399 6.79 -19.06 3.65
N LEU A 400 5.93 -18.32 2.93
CA LEU A 400 5.65 -16.91 3.21
C LEU A 400 4.61 -16.78 4.33
N THR A 401 4.97 -16.05 5.38
CA THR A 401 4.11 -15.83 6.54
C THR A 401 3.26 -14.55 6.34
N PRO A 402 1.92 -14.63 6.37
CA PRO A 402 1.07 -13.44 6.43
C PRO A 402 1.02 -12.89 7.86
N PHE A 403 0.57 -11.65 8.03
CA PHE A 403 0.31 -11.03 9.32
C PHE A 403 -0.68 -11.87 10.12
N GLY A 404 -0.32 -12.22 11.35
CA GLY A 404 -1.06 -13.18 12.16
C GLY A 404 -1.28 -12.75 13.59
N ALA A 405 -1.38 -13.74 14.47
CA ALA A 405 -1.68 -13.57 15.89
C ALA A 405 -0.59 -12.81 16.67
N ASP A 406 0.61 -12.67 16.11
CA ASP A 406 1.69 -11.84 16.64
C ASP A 406 1.45 -10.33 16.43
N ILE A 407 0.61 -9.96 15.46
CA ILE A 407 0.20 -8.59 15.17
C ILE A 407 -1.20 -8.31 15.71
N PHE A 408 -2.19 -9.12 15.31
CA PHE A 408 -3.61 -8.92 15.63
C PHE A 408 -3.97 -9.44 17.03
N THR A 409 -3.32 -8.85 18.04
CA THR A 409 -3.36 -9.27 19.44
C THR A 409 -4.62 -8.84 20.20
N ASN A 410 -5.59 -8.19 19.53
CA ASN A 410 -6.86 -7.77 20.11
C ASN A 410 -8.09 -8.28 19.32
N LEU A 411 -7.93 -9.36 18.55
CA LEU A 411 -9.05 -10.18 18.06
C LEU A 411 -9.57 -11.01 19.25
N LYS A 412 -10.79 -10.73 19.73
CA LYS A 412 -11.36 -11.37 20.93
C LYS A 412 -12.36 -12.46 20.62
#